data_AF-A0AAQ2G7D1-F1
#
_entry.id   AF-A0AAQ2G7D1-F1
#
_cell.length_a   1.000
_cell.length_b   1.000
_cell.length_c   1.000
_cell.angle_alpha   90.00
_cell.angle_beta   90.00
_cell.angle_gamma   90.00
#
_symmetry.space_group_name_H-M   'P 1'
#
loop_
_entity.id
_entity.type
_entity.pdbx_description
1 polymer ?
#
loop_
_entity_poly.entity_id
_entity_poly.type
_entity_poly.pdbx_seq_one_letter_code
_entity_poly.pdbx_strand_id
1 'polypeptide(L)'
;SFELANLRDLNENLGLKAETVFLSSVTGAPYDSVAAGDGLRDYDFYETAAGMREVRADGVDTLGPAFAQIITKEKDGSMGEETAFVSLAHRAGLEVVPYTFRAENQFLYTEFRSSTDPNARGDMVGMIQPFLDAGIDGFFTDHPDLGVQAVDTWMQGKKEHPGRGVGKTAQRGLKVR
;
A
#
# COMPACT_ATOMS: atom_id res chain seq x y z
N SER A 1 2.28 13.22 16.07
CA SER A 1 1.02 12.46 15.94
C SER A 1 0.53 12.64 14.51
N PHE A 2 0.19 11.56 13.80
CA PHE A 2 -0.21 11.55 12.39
C PHE A 2 -1.73 11.37 12.26
N GLU A 3 -2.48 12.08 13.10
CA GLU A 3 -3.94 12.01 13.16
C GLU A 3 -4.57 13.16 12.38
N LEU A 4 -5.81 12.97 11.89
CA LEU A 4 -6.51 13.90 11.00
C LEU A 4 -6.54 15.34 11.52
N ALA A 5 -6.79 15.56 12.80
CA ALA A 5 -6.81 16.90 13.40
C ALA A 5 -5.44 17.60 13.35
N ASN A 6 -4.35 16.85 13.53
CA ASN A 6 -2.98 17.39 13.46
C ASN A 6 -2.55 17.66 12.01
N LEU A 7 -2.96 16.80 11.08
CA LEU A 7 -2.72 16.99 9.66
C LEU A 7 -3.47 18.22 9.13
N ARG A 8 -4.69 18.43 9.62
CA ARG A 8 -5.51 19.59 9.28
C ARG A 8 -4.94 20.90 9.83
N ASP A 9 -4.45 20.90 11.07
CA ASP A 9 -3.78 22.06 11.68
C ASP A 9 -2.45 22.43 10.96
N LEU A 10 -1.66 21.41 10.58
CA LEU A 10 -0.45 21.59 9.76
C LEU A 10 -0.74 22.20 8.39
N ASN A 11 -1.83 21.77 7.75
CA ASN A 11 -2.22 22.24 6.42
C ASN A 11 -2.84 23.66 6.45
N GLU A 12 -3.75 23.91 7.39
CA GLU A 12 -4.53 25.16 7.45
C GLU A 12 -3.78 26.31 8.14
N ASN A 13 -3.01 26.06 9.20
CA ASN A 13 -2.41 27.12 10.03
C ASN A 13 -0.91 27.31 9.85
N LEU A 14 -0.17 26.26 9.43
CA LEU A 14 1.28 26.31 9.25
C LEU A 14 1.71 26.35 7.77
N GLY A 15 0.74 26.33 6.84
CA GLY A 15 0.98 26.43 5.40
C GLY A 15 1.74 25.24 4.80
N LEU A 16 1.78 24.10 5.51
CA LEU A 16 2.42 22.89 5.03
C LEU A 16 1.54 22.25 3.94
N LYS A 17 1.90 22.48 2.68
CA LYS A 17 1.36 21.71 1.54
C LYS A 17 2.06 20.35 1.47
N ALA A 18 1.67 19.43 2.33
CA ALA A 18 2.15 18.05 2.29
C ALA A 18 1.04 17.12 1.78
N GLU A 19 1.41 16.15 0.95
CA GLU A 19 0.53 15.02 0.61
C GLU A 19 0.11 14.32 1.91
N THR A 20 -1.20 14.17 2.13
CA THR A 20 -1.74 13.50 3.32
C THR A 20 -1.94 12.02 3.06
N VAL A 21 -1.54 11.18 4.02
CA VAL A 21 -1.60 9.72 3.91
C VAL A 21 -2.51 9.17 5.01
N PHE A 22 -3.50 8.37 4.62
CA PHE A 22 -4.35 7.62 5.55
C PHE A 22 -3.89 6.16 5.61
N LEU A 23 -3.51 5.68 6.80
CA LEU A 23 -3.06 4.31 7.00
C LEU A 23 -4.22 3.38 7.37
N SER A 24 -4.37 2.27 6.64
CA SER A 24 -5.38 1.24 6.92
C SER A 24 -4.74 -0.11 7.20
N SER A 25 -5.46 -0.96 7.94
CA SER A 25 -5.03 -2.31 8.30
C SER A 25 -6.08 -3.34 7.87
N VAL A 26 -5.68 -4.61 7.77
CA VAL A 26 -6.55 -5.74 7.37
C VAL A 26 -7.74 -5.93 8.32
N THR A 27 -7.62 -5.49 9.57
CA THR A 27 -8.70 -5.57 10.56
C THR A 27 -8.71 -4.34 11.45
N GLY A 28 -9.89 -4.05 12.01
CA GLY A 28 -10.12 -2.94 12.93
C GLY A 28 -10.75 -1.74 12.25
N ALA A 29 -10.64 -0.58 12.90
CA ALA A 29 -11.20 0.68 12.44
C ALA A 29 -10.27 1.83 12.84
N PRO A 30 -10.35 2.99 12.17
CA PRO A 30 -9.71 4.22 12.62
C PRO A 30 -10.12 4.57 14.05
N TYR A 31 -9.16 5.04 14.84
CA TYR A 31 -9.38 5.29 16.27
C TYR A 31 -10.47 6.35 16.51
N ASP A 32 -10.52 7.39 15.69
CA ASP A 32 -11.53 8.44 15.74
C ASP A 32 -12.95 7.92 15.47
N SER A 33 -13.11 7.01 14.50
CA SER A 33 -14.39 6.33 14.23
C SER A 33 -14.85 5.49 15.43
N VAL A 34 -13.92 4.74 16.05
CA VAL A 34 -14.19 4.01 17.29
C VAL A 34 -14.57 4.94 18.44
N ALA A 35 -13.82 6.04 18.62
CA ALA A 35 -14.05 7.02 19.68
C ALA A 35 -15.39 7.77 19.49
N ALA A 36 -15.82 7.99 18.25
CA ALA A 36 -17.11 8.57 17.90
C ALA A 36 -18.27 7.57 18.02
N GLY A 37 -18.00 6.28 18.24
CA GLY A 37 -19.00 5.21 18.26
C GLY A 37 -19.57 4.89 16.88
N ASP A 38 -18.87 5.28 15.82
CA ASP A 38 -19.25 5.01 14.44
C ASP A 38 -18.80 3.61 14.04
N GLY A 39 -19.65 2.62 14.35
CA GLY A 39 -19.40 1.22 14.04
C GLY A 39 -19.53 0.86 12.56
N LEU A 40 -19.73 1.83 11.66
CA LEU A 40 -19.89 1.61 10.21
C LEU A 40 -18.63 1.95 9.41
N ARG A 41 -17.70 2.72 9.99
CA ARG A 41 -16.46 3.18 9.34
C ARG A 41 -15.25 2.35 9.80
N ASP A 42 -15.32 1.04 9.60
CA ASP A 42 -14.17 0.15 9.80
C ASP A 42 -13.26 0.10 8.57
N TYR A 43 -12.13 -0.62 8.65
CA TYR A 43 -11.23 -0.71 7.50
C TYR A 43 -11.86 -1.44 6.31
N ASP A 44 -12.78 -2.38 6.54
CA ASP A 44 -13.54 -3.05 5.48
C ASP A 44 -14.37 -2.04 4.67
N PHE A 45 -15.00 -1.07 5.33
CA PHE A 45 -15.69 0.04 4.66
C PHE A 45 -14.73 0.85 3.77
N TYR A 46 -13.51 1.12 4.24
CA TYR A 46 -12.50 1.87 3.49
C TYR A 46 -11.84 1.08 2.34
N GLU A 47 -12.08 -0.23 2.23
CA GLU A 47 -11.76 -1.02 1.03
C GLU A 47 -12.81 -0.87 -0.09
N THR A 48 -13.98 -0.28 0.21
CA THR A 48 -15.06 -0.12 -0.77
C THR A 48 -14.91 1.16 -1.60
N ALA A 49 -15.58 1.18 -2.76
CA ALA A 49 -15.69 2.38 -3.58
C ALA A 49 -16.28 3.59 -2.83
N ALA A 50 -17.19 3.34 -1.87
CA ALA A 50 -17.83 4.40 -1.10
C ALA A 50 -16.85 5.00 -0.08
N GLY A 51 -16.19 4.14 0.71
CA GLY A 51 -15.20 4.57 1.69
C GLY A 51 -14.03 5.32 1.05
N MET A 52 -13.51 4.87 -0.09
CA MET A 52 -12.42 5.58 -0.78
C MET A 52 -12.85 6.94 -1.35
N ARG A 53 -14.10 7.09 -1.80
CA ARG A 53 -14.62 8.42 -2.18
C ARG A 53 -14.77 9.34 -0.98
N GLU A 54 -15.15 8.79 0.16
CA GLU A 54 -15.26 9.54 1.42
C GLU A 54 -13.88 10.03 1.88
N VAL A 55 -12.90 9.13 1.96
CA VAL A 55 -11.50 9.46 2.27
C VAL A 55 -10.99 10.58 1.37
N ARG A 56 -11.26 10.51 0.06
CA ARG A 56 -10.89 11.59 -0.85
C ARG A 56 -11.63 12.89 -0.57
N ALA A 57 -12.93 12.83 -0.30
CA ALA A 57 -13.74 14.01 0.01
C ALA A 57 -13.24 14.74 1.27
N ASP A 58 -12.67 13.99 2.22
CA ASP A 58 -12.05 14.52 3.45
C ASP A 58 -10.65 15.10 3.23
N GLY A 59 -10.19 15.16 1.97
CA GLY A 59 -8.94 15.82 1.59
C GLY A 59 -7.70 14.94 1.66
N VAL A 60 -7.86 13.63 1.78
CA VAL A 60 -6.74 12.68 1.72
C VAL A 60 -6.25 12.51 0.28
N ASP A 61 -4.93 12.49 0.09
CA ASP A 61 -4.30 12.30 -1.23
C ASP A 61 -3.87 10.84 -1.47
N THR A 62 -3.48 10.13 -0.43
CA THR A 62 -2.87 8.80 -0.52
C THR A 62 -3.44 7.84 0.52
N LEU A 63 -3.73 6.61 0.08
CA LEU A 63 -3.98 5.47 0.96
C LEU A 63 -2.67 4.72 1.20
N GLY A 64 -2.34 4.47 2.46
CA GLY A 64 -1.25 3.59 2.86
C GLY A 64 -1.78 2.32 3.52
N PRO A 65 -2.25 1.31 2.76
CA PRO A 65 -2.79 0.09 3.34
C PRO A 65 -1.69 -0.86 3.81
N ALA A 66 -2.05 -1.80 4.67
CA ALA A 66 -1.27 -3.02 4.80
C ALA A 66 -1.23 -3.70 3.41
N PHE A 67 -0.05 -4.16 2.96
CA PHE A 67 0.09 -4.74 1.62
C PHE A 67 -0.89 -5.91 1.38
N ALA A 68 -1.29 -6.64 2.43
CA ALA A 68 -2.25 -7.73 2.34
C ALA A 68 -3.69 -7.32 1.98
N GLN A 69 -4.03 -6.02 1.99
CA GLN A 69 -5.29 -5.50 1.46
C GLN A 69 -5.26 -5.35 -0.08
N ILE A 70 -4.07 -5.38 -0.69
CA ILE A 70 -3.88 -5.29 -2.15
C ILE A 70 -3.78 -6.68 -2.77
N ILE A 71 -2.97 -7.57 -2.18
CA ILE A 71 -2.88 -8.98 -2.58
C ILE A 71 -3.09 -9.81 -1.32
N THR A 72 -4.09 -10.69 -1.30
CA THR A 72 -4.47 -11.36 -0.06
C THR A 72 -3.38 -12.30 0.46
N LYS A 73 -3.47 -12.64 1.74
CA LYS A 73 -2.70 -13.71 2.35
C LYS A 73 -3.61 -14.90 2.59
N GLU A 74 -3.28 -16.03 1.99
CA GLU A 74 -4.00 -17.27 2.21
C GLU A 74 -3.76 -17.82 3.61
N LYS A 75 -4.59 -18.78 4.03
CA LYS A 75 -4.52 -19.37 5.38
C LYS A 75 -3.19 -20.06 5.67
N ASP A 76 -2.54 -20.62 4.65
CA ASP A 76 -1.21 -21.22 4.76
C ASP A 76 -0.07 -20.20 4.72
N GLY A 77 -0.40 -18.91 4.50
CA GLY A 77 0.54 -17.81 4.41
C GLY A 77 1.07 -17.53 3.02
N SER A 78 0.59 -18.23 1.99
CA SER A 78 0.91 -17.97 0.60
C SER A 78 0.26 -16.69 0.08
N MET A 79 0.85 -16.16 -0.99
CA MET A 79 0.28 -15.03 -1.72
C MET A 79 -1.00 -15.47 -2.43
N GLY A 80 -2.10 -14.77 -2.16
CA GLY A 80 -3.41 -15.02 -2.75
C GLY A 80 -3.70 -14.12 -3.95
N GLU A 81 -4.96 -13.74 -4.10
CA GLU A 81 -5.46 -12.98 -5.25
C GLU A 81 -5.26 -11.47 -5.08
N GLU A 82 -5.07 -10.78 -6.21
CA GLU A 82 -5.13 -9.30 -6.28
C GLU A 82 -6.57 -8.82 -6.04
N THR A 83 -6.73 -7.86 -5.12
CA THR A 83 -8.03 -7.27 -4.80
C THR A 83 -8.36 -6.09 -5.71
N ALA A 84 -9.58 -5.56 -5.62
CA ALA A 84 -9.95 -4.35 -6.35
C ALA A 84 -9.36 -3.06 -5.75
N PHE A 85 -8.61 -3.12 -4.64
CA PHE A 85 -8.22 -1.97 -3.81
C PHE A 85 -7.54 -0.87 -4.63
N VAL A 86 -6.46 -1.18 -5.34
CA VAL A 86 -5.71 -0.17 -6.13
C VAL A 86 -6.60 0.46 -7.20
N SER A 87 -7.38 -0.37 -7.90
CA SER A 87 -8.28 0.11 -8.94
C SER A 87 -9.39 1.03 -8.40
N LEU A 88 -9.90 0.76 -7.19
CA LEU A 88 -10.92 1.57 -6.53
C LEU A 88 -10.34 2.89 -6.04
N ALA A 89 -9.14 2.86 -5.46
CA ALA A 89 -8.43 4.03 -4.97
C ALA A 89 -8.12 5.00 -6.11
N HIS A 90 -7.58 4.48 -7.22
CA HIS A 90 -7.31 5.27 -8.42
C HIS A 90 -8.58 5.86 -9.04
N ARG A 91 -9.72 5.14 -9.01
CA ARG A 91 -11.02 5.69 -9.46
C ARG A 91 -11.52 6.82 -8.55
N ALA A 92 -11.20 6.80 -7.26
CA ALA A 92 -11.41 7.91 -6.34
C ALA A 92 -10.32 9.00 -6.45
N GLY A 93 -9.30 8.80 -7.29
CA GLY A 93 -8.18 9.70 -7.51
C GLY A 93 -7.15 9.70 -6.36
N LEU A 94 -7.14 8.68 -5.52
CA LEU A 94 -6.16 8.49 -4.44
C LEU A 94 -4.93 7.74 -4.97
N GLU A 95 -3.73 8.13 -4.53
CA GLU A 95 -2.52 7.32 -4.70
C GLU A 95 -2.52 6.15 -3.70
N VAL A 96 -1.80 5.06 -3.99
CA VAL A 96 -1.70 3.89 -3.10
C VAL A 96 -0.23 3.58 -2.79
N VAL A 97 0.12 3.63 -1.50
CA VAL A 97 1.49 3.44 -0.98
C VAL A 97 1.49 2.45 0.19
N PRO A 98 1.44 1.13 -0.05
CA PRO A 98 1.37 0.13 1.00
C PRO A 98 2.57 0.13 1.97
N TYR A 99 2.31 -0.36 3.18
CA TYR A 99 3.32 -0.59 4.21
C TYR A 99 3.25 -2.03 4.77
N THR A 100 4.27 -2.54 5.45
CA THR A 100 5.70 -2.21 5.31
C THR A 100 6.37 -3.44 4.75
N PHE A 101 7.09 -3.30 3.64
CA PHE A 101 7.86 -4.40 3.07
C PHE A 101 9.13 -4.62 3.89
N ARG A 102 9.30 -5.86 4.37
CA ARG A 102 10.42 -6.31 5.20
C ARG A 102 10.99 -7.60 4.65
N ALA A 103 12.30 -7.75 4.72
CA ALA A 103 12.99 -8.88 4.08
C ALA A 103 12.98 -10.16 4.93
N GLU A 104 12.67 -10.08 6.21
CA GLU A 104 12.65 -11.21 7.12
C GLU A 104 11.48 -12.16 6.80
N ASN A 105 11.75 -13.46 6.78
CA ASN A 105 10.81 -14.50 6.35
C ASN A 105 9.42 -14.42 7.00
N GLN A 106 9.32 -14.00 8.26
CA GLN A 106 8.03 -13.87 8.95
C GLN A 106 7.07 -12.84 8.33
N PHE A 107 7.61 -11.82 7.63
CA PHE A 107 6.82 -10.79 6.96
C PHE A 107 6.51 -11.13 5.51
N LEU A 108 7.19 -12.11 4.93
CA LEU A 108 6.99 -12.54 3.55
C LEU A 108 5.85 -13.55 3.42
N TYR A 109 5.21 -13.57 2.24
CA TYR A 109 4.44 -14.74 1.81
C TYR A 109 5.35 -15.95 1.66
N THR A 110 4.79 -17.14 1.80
CA THR A 110 5.56 -18.39 1.91
C THR A 110 6.49 -18.65 0.73
N GLU A 111 6.09 -18.27 -0.48
CA GLU A 111 6.83 -18.49 -1.73
C GLU A 111 8.14 -17.70 -1.76
N PHE A 112 8.20 -16.58 -1.05
CA PHE A 112 9.35 -15.69 -0.99
C PHE A 112 10.24 -15.97 0.22
N ARG A 113 9.92 -16.96 1.06
CA ARG A 113 10.76 -17.31 2.20
C ARG A 113 11.96 -18.13 1.75
N SER A 114 13.12 -17.82 2.31
CA SER A 114 14.35 -18.60 2.06
C SER A 114 14.46 -19.84 2.94
N SER A 115 13.83 -19.83 4.13
CA SER A 115 13.90 -20.92 5.10
C SER A 115 12.78 -20.79 6.16
N THR A 116 12.79 -21.67 7.15
CA THR A 116 11.88 -21.63 8.31
C THR A 116 12.37 -20.71 9.44
N ASP A 117 13.60 -20.17 9.37
CA ASP A 117 14.04 -19.17 10.34
C ASP A 117 13.27 -17.86 10.10
N PRO A 118 12.45 -17.39 11.06
CA PRO A 118 11.62 -16.21 10.90
C PRO A 118 12.41 -14.91 10.69
N ASN A 119 13.68 -14.87 11.09
CA ASN A 119 14.54 -13.70 11.01
C ASN A 119 15.54 -13.76 9.84
N ALA A 120 15.65 -14.90 9.16
CA ALA A 120 16.45 -14.99 7.94
C ALA A 120 15.80 -14.15 6.83
N ARG A 121 16.64 -13.56 5.96
CA ARG A 121 16.19 -12.78 4.82
C ARG A 121 15.71 -13.70 3.70
N GLY A 122 14.52 -13.44 3.18
CA GLY A 122 13.96 -14.05 1.97
C GLY A 122 13.99 -13.11 0.77
N ASP A 123 13.18 -13.43 -0.24
CA ASP A 123 13.09 -12.71 -1.51
C ASP A 123 12.07 -11.57 -1.48
N MET A 124 12.41 -10.48 -0.78
CA MET A 124 11.57 -9.28 -0.77
C MET A 124 11.46 -8.63 -2.15
N VAL A 125 12.51 -8.73 -2.97
CA VAL A 125 12.58 -8.13 -4.32
C VAL A 125 11.53 -8.77 -5.22
N GLY A 126 11.45 -10.10 -5.21
CA GLY A 126 10.43 -10.88 -5.89
C GLY A 126 9.03 -10.60 -5.35
N MET A 127 8.88 -10.49 -4.02
CA MET A 127 7.57 -10.22 -3.39
C MET A 127 6.99 -8.86 -3.79
N ILE A 128 7.82 -7.85 -4.06
CA ILE A 128 7.36 -6.50 -4.45
C ILE A 128 6.85 -6.48 -5.90
N GLN A 129 7.33 -7.36 -6.80
CA GLN A 129 6.99 -7.31 -8.23
C GLN A 129 5.47 -7.37 -8.51
N PRO A 130 4.68 -8.30 -7.91
CA PRO A 130 3.24 -8.36 -8.13
C PRO A 130 2.50 -7.10 -7.69
N PHE A 131 2.98 -6.40 -6.63
CA PHE A 131 2.36 -5.14 -6.21
C PHE A 131 2.67 -4.00 -7.17
N LEU A 132 3.87 -3.95 -7.74
CA LEU A 132 4.20 -3.02 -8.82
C LEU A 132 3.34 -3.28 -10.06
N ASP A 133 3.09 -4.55 -10.38
CA ASP A 133 2.18 -4.93 -11.47
C ASP A 133 0.71 -4.55 -11.18
N ALA A 134 0.25 -4.69 -9.94
CA ALA A 134 -1.06 -4.22 -9.48
C ALA A 134 -1.21 -2.68 -9.54
N GLY A 135 -0.10 -1.96 -9.72
CA GLY A 135 -0.09 -0.54 -10.03
C GLY A 135 0.00 0.39 -8.82
N ILE A 136 0.63 -0.04 -7.72
CA ILE A 136 0.94 0.85 -6.59
C ILE A 136 1.76 2.07 -7.02
N ASP A 137 1.57 3.19 -6.35
CA ASP A 137 2.24 4.47 -6.65
C ASP A 137 3.54 4.65 -5.85
N GLY A 138 3.74 3.80 -4.84
CA GLY A 138 4.95 3.72 -4.03
C GLY A 138 4.83 2.62 -2.99
N PHE A 139 5.82 2.46 -2.13
CA PHE A 139 5.73 1.57 -0.98
C PHE A 139 6.69 1.98 0.13
N PHE A 140 6.34 1.65 1.37
CA PHE A 140 7.22 1.76 2.53
C PHE A 140 8.01 0.48 2.73
N THR A 141 9.31 0.61 3.00
CA THR A 141 10.17 -0.53 3.30
C THR A 141 11.22 -0.22 4.36
N ASP A 142 11.55 -1.21 5.19
CA ASP A 142 12.69 -1.13 6.13
C ASP A 142 14.04 -1.47 5.45
N HIS A 143 14.01 -1.89 4.17
CA HIS A 143 15.18 -2.29 3.38
C HIS A 143 15.23 -1.50 2.06
N PRO A 144 15.57 -0.19 2.09
CA PRO A 144 15.47 0.69 0.92
C PRO A 144 16.38 0.28 -0.24
N ASP A 145 17.52 -0.34 0.03
CA ASP A 145 18.42 -0.91 -0.98
C ASP A 145 17.73 -1.99 -1.82
N LEU A 146 17.03 -2.90 -1.16
CA LEU A 146 16.24 -3.95 -1.83
C LEU A 146 14.98 -3.38 -2.49
N GLY A 147 14.38 -2.33 -1.91
CA GLY A 147 13.26 -1.61 -2.53
C GLY A 147 13.65 -0.99 -3.87
N VAL A 148 14.78 -0.28 -3.93
CA VAL A 148 15.32 0.27 -5.19
C VAL A 148 15.60 -0.85 -6.19
N GLN A 149 16.23 -1.95 -5.74
CA GLN A 149 16.49 -3.11 -6.60
C GLN A 149 15.21 -3.70 -7.20
N ALA A 150 14.12 -3.76 -6.45
CA ALA A 150 12.83 -4.24 -6.95
C ALA A 150 12.27 -3.36 -8.07
N VAL A 151 12.33 -2.03 -7.90
CA VAL A 151 11.89 -1.08 -8.93
C VAL A 151 12.76 -1.19 -10.19
N ASP A 152 14.08 -1.25 -10.04
CA ASP A 152 15.00 -1.36 -11.17
C ASP A 152 14.77 -2.65 -11.96
N THR A 153 14.61 -3.77 -11.26
CA THR A 153 14.31 -5.08 -11.85
C THR A 153 13.01 -5.06 -12.64
N TRP A 154 11.96 -4.48 -12.06
CA TRP A 154 10.65 -4.33 -12.70
C TRP A 154 10.71 -3.48 -13.98
N MET A 155 11.40 -2.34 -13.90
CA MET A 155 11.58 -1.43 -15.04
C MET A 155 12.39 -2.06 -16.17
N GLN A 156 13.40 -2.87 -15.85
CA GLN A 156 14.17 -3.62 -16.85
C GLN A 156 13.29 -4.67 -17.54
N GLY A 157 12.52 -5.46 -16.78
CA GLY A 157 11.60 -6.45 -17.33
C GLY A 157 10.57 -5.84 -18.30
N LYS A 158 10.05 -4.65 -18.00
CA LYS A 158 9.14 -3.92 -18.90
C LYS A 158 9.78 -3.44 -20.19
N LYS A 159 11.06 -3.07 -20.18
CA LYS A 159 11.80 -2.68 -21.40
C LYS A 159 12.02 -3.88 -22.31
N GLU A 160 12.31 -5.04 -21.73
CA GLU A 160 12.57 -6.27 -22.48
C GLU A 160 11.29 -6.91 -23.03
N HIS A 161 10.15 -6.74 -22.33
CA HIS A 161 8.87 -7.36 -22.69
C HIS A 161 7.70 -6.35 -22.63
N PRO A 162 7.57 -5.44 -23.62
CA PRO A 162 6.63 -4.31 -23.57
C PRO A 162 5.13 -4.70 -23.62
N GLY A 163 4.79 -5.99 -23.75
CA GLY A 163 3.41 -6.48 -23.82
C GLY A 163 2.86 -7.12 -22.54
N ARG A 164 3.66 -7.25 -21.47
CA ARG A 164 3.18 -7.69 -20.14
C ARG A 164 2.87 -6.46 -19.28
N GLY A 165 1.59 -6.20 -19.01
CA GLY A 165 1.14 -5.26 -17.98
C GLY A 165 0.16 -4.20 -18.49
N VAL A 166 -1.14 -4.44 -18.26
CA VAL A 166 -2.19 -3.43 -18.39
C VAL A 166 -2.30 -2.69 -17.05
N GLY A 167 -2.03 -1.39 -17.05
CA GLY A 167 -2.23 -0.47 -15.92
C GLY A 167 -1.60 0.89 -16.24
N LYS A 168 -2.42 1.95 -16.37
CA LYS A 168 -2.04 3.28 -16.90
C LYS A 168 -1.12 4.12 -15.99
N THR A 169 -0.55 3.55 -14.93
CA THR A 169 0.16 4.31 -13.88
C THR A 169 1.61 4.70 -14.25
N ALA A 170 2.19 4.11 -15.30
CA ALA A 170 3.58 4.36 -15.71
C ALA A 170 3.91 5.81 -16.16
N GLN A 171 2.94 6.73 -16.16
CA GLN A 171 3.18 8.15 -16.45
C GLN A 171 3.33 9.04 -15.20
N ARG A 172 3.09 8.52 -13.99
CA ARG A 172 3.41 9.20 -12.73
C ARG A 172 4.56 8.45 -12.04
N GLY A 173 5.62 9.16 -11.66
CA GLY A 173 6.83 8.53 -11.14
C GLY A 173 6.57 7.75 -9.85
N LEU A 174 6.95 6.47 -9.82
CA LEU A 174 6.88 5.60 -8.64
C LEU A 174 7.79 6.14 -7.52
N LYS A 175 7.25 6.29 -6.31
CA LYS A 175 7.98 6.82 -5.14
C LYS A 175 8.34 5.69 -4.17
N VAL A 176 9.62 5.46 -3.87
CA VAL A 176 10.04 4.61 -2.73
C VAL A 176 10.20 5.53 -1.52
N ARG A 177 9.49 5.28 -0.42
CA ARG A 177 9.43 6.17 0.75
C ARG A 177 9.90 5.48 2.03
#